data_AF-A0A964XS08-F1
#
_entry.id   AF-A0A964XS08-F1
#
_cell.length_a   1.000
_cell.length_b   1.000
_cell.length_c   1.000
_cell.angle_alpha   90.00
_cell.angle_beta   90.00
_cell.angle_gamma   90.00
#
_symmetry.space_group_name_H-M   'P 1'
#
loop_
_entity.id
_entity.type
_entity.pdbx_description
1 polymer ?
#
loop_
_entity_poly.entity_id
_entity_poly.type
_entity_poly.pdbx_seq_one_letter_code
_entity_poly.pdbx_strand_id
1 'polypeptide(L)'
;MAKDPAILFYTSDFLTGTMFFSDEQTGKYIRLLCAQHQKGRLSEKDMINICKTYDKDIFSKFIKDDEGNYFNERLEKEAIKRKKYSESRSKNRLSVKGEETTYVKHMENENENINNSSIQLTINHEKEMLVKTASPYAKKIIPTLDEVIEYLVLEKNESQNEAEKFFDYYQANGWRVGKNPMKDWKAAARNWLKNASNYNKQTLKTNKNGKQLSKQELEQQEFNRRYGTTFGQQTF
;
A
#
# COMPACT_ATOMS: atom_id res chain seq x y z
N MET A 1 8.45 -9.59 -26.34
CA MET A 1 8.19 -8.31 -25.62
C MET A 1 9.37 -7.40 -25.85
N ALA A 2 9.15 -6.13 -26.19
CA ALA A 2 10.24 -5.15 -26.29
C ALA A 2 10.94 -4.99 -24.93
N LYS A 3 12.27 -4.90 -24.92
CA LYS A 3 13.04 -4.63 -23.70
C LYS A 3 12.75 -3.19 -23.26
N ASP A 4 12.72 -2.95 -21.95
CA ASP A 4 12.57 -1.59 -21.41
C ASP A 4 13.72 -0.74 -21.99
N PRO A 5 13.46 0.38 -22.67
CA PRO A 5 14.51 1.19 -23.24
C PRO A 5 15.30 1.98 -22.17
N ALA A 6 14.81 2.04 -20.92
CA ALA A 6 15.33 2.93 -19.90
C ALA A 6 15.92 2.19 -18.69
N ILE A 7 17.02 2.75 -18.18
CA ILE A 7 17.66 2.38 -16.91
C ILE A 7 17.50 3.54 -15.94
N LEU A 8 17.26 3.25 -14.67
CA LEU A 8 17.31 4.29 -13.63
C LEU A 8 18.76 4.57 -13.25
N PHE A 9 19.18 5.83 -13.36
CA PHE A 9 20.56 6.25 -13.12
C PHE A 9 20.62 7.26 -11.98
N TYR A 10 21.30 6.90 -10.90
CA TYR A 10 21.45 7.73 -9.71
C TYR A 10 22.82 8.40 -9.69
N THR A 11 22.83 9.73 -9.73
CA THR A 11 24.06 10.52 -9.78
C THR A 11 24.92 10.36 -8.54
N SER A 12 24.33 10.29 -7.35
CA SER A 12 25.06 10.07 -6.09
C SER A 12 25.85 8.76 -6.11
N ASP A 13 25.20 7.69 -6.54
CA ASP A 13 25.76 6.34 -6.49
C ASP A 13 26.79 6.16 -7.59
N PHE A 14 26.52 6.73 -8.77
CA PHE A 14 27.46 6.77 -9.86
C PHE A 14 28.74 7.49 -9.44
N LEU A 15 28.61 8.73 -8.95
CA LEU A 15 29.75 9.53 -8.52
C LEU A 15 30.55 8.85 -7.41
N THR A 16 29.88 8.27 -6.41
CA THR A 16 30.57 7.53 -5.33
C THR A 16 31.32 6.32 -5.87
N GLY A 17 30.73 5.61 -6.83
CA GLY A 17 31.30 4.41 -7.43
C GLY A 17 32.48 4.68 -8.38
N THR A 18 32.48 5.83 -9.05
CA THR A 18 33.47 6.23 -10.07
C THR A 18 34.30 7.45 -9.66
N MET A 19 34.28 7.85 -8.38
CA MET A 19 34.89 9.10 -7.91
C MET A 19 36.38 9.22 -8.27
N PHE A 20 37.08 8.09 -8.26
CA PHE A 20 38.52 8.01 -8.55
C PHE A 20 38.82 7.38 -9.91
N PHE A 21 37.81 7.16 -10.76
CA PHE A 21 38.02 6.65 -12.11
C PHE A 21 38.52 7.78 -13.00
N SER A 22 39.41 7.46 -13.93
CA SER A 22 39.70 8.37 -15.04
C SER A 22 38.48 8.55 -15.94
N ASP A 23 38.47 9.61 -16.76
CA ASP A 23 37.41 9.83 -17.74
C ASP A 23 37.27 8.64 -18.71
N GLU A 24 38.40 8.01 -19.08
CA GLU A 24 38.40 6.82 -19.92
C GLU A 24 37.77 5.62 -19.21
N GLN A 25 38.12 5.38 -17.94
CA GLN A 25 37.54 4.31 -17.14
C GLN A 25 36.04 4.50 -16.93
N THR A 26 35.63 5.73 -16.65
CA THR A 26 34.23 6.11 -16.51
C THR A 26 33.45 5.84 -17.80
N GLY A 27 34.00 6.23 -18.95
CA GLY A 27 33.42 5.94 -20.25
C GLY A 27 33.30 4.44 -20.54
N LYS A 28 34.34 3.65 -20.24
CA LYS A 28 34.31 2.19 -20.35
C LYS A 28 33.25 1.58 -19.44
N TYR A 29 33.16 2.03 -18.19
CA TYR A 29 32.18 1.55 -17.22
C TYR A 29 30.74 1.82 -17.68
N ILE A 30 30.42 3.05 -18.13
CA ILE A 30 29.11 3.39 -18.68
C ILE A 30 28.76 2.48 -19.87
N ARG A 31 29.71 2.26 -20.79
CA ARG A 31 29.50 1.38 -21.95
C ARG A 31 29.20 -0.07 -21.54
N LEU A 32 29.86 -0.58 -20.52
CA LEU A 32 29.57 -1.91 -19.97
C LEU A 32 28.17 -1.98 -19.35
N LEU A 33 27.75 -0.97 -18.58
CA LEU A 33 26.39 -0.91 -18.03
C LEU A 33 25.33 -0.92 -19.15
N CYS A 34 25.54 -0.13 -20.20
CA CYS A 34 24.67 -0.13 -21.37
C CYS A 34 24.63 -1.51 -22.07
N ALA A 35 25.80 -2.15 -22.24
CA ALA A 35 25.90 -3.48 -22.83
C ALA A 35 25.17 -4.54 -21.99
N GLN A 36 25.36 -4.52 -20.67
CA GLN A 36 24.67 -5.42 -19.75
C GLN A 36 23.15 -5.22 -19.81
N HIS A 37 22.66 -3.99 -19.87
CA HIS A 37 21.23 -3.74 -19.95
C HIS A 37 20.61 -4.30 -21.24
N GLN A 38 21.31 -4.19 -22.37
CA GLN A 38 20.82 -4.69 -23.65
C GLN A 38 20.98 -6.21 -23.80
N LYS A 39 22.12 -6.77 -23.39
CA LYS A 39 22.44 -8.19 -23.59
C LYS A 39 22.06 -9.08 -22.40
N GLY A 40 22.07 -8.54 -21.20
CA GLY A 40 22.01 -9.29 -19.94
C GLY A 40 23.44 -9.56 -19.44
N ARG A 41 23.77 -10.82 -19.18
CA ARG A 41 25.12 -11.22 -18.74
C ARG A 41 26.18 -10.90 -19.81
N LEU A 42 27.36 -10.48 -19.37
CA LEU A 42 28.49 -10.15 -20.23
C LEU A 42 29.56 -11.23 -20.13
N SER A 43 29.96 -11.81 -21.25
CA SER A 43 31.09 -12.74 -21.25
C SER A 43 32.40 -11.99 -21.02
N GLU A 44 33.47 -12.71 -20.62
CA GLU A 44 34.81 -12.12 -20.51
C GLU A 44 35.26 -11.46 -21.82
N LYS A 45 34.89 -12.06 -22.96
CA LYS A 45 35.15 -11.47 -24.29
C LYS A 45 34.44 -10.13 -24.48
N ASP A 46 33.21 -9.98 -24.01
CA ASP A 46 32.48 -8.70 -24.11
C ASP A 46 33.14 -7.63 -23.23
N MET A 47 33.55 -8.00 -22.02
CA MET A 47 34.26 -7.12 -21.09
C MET A 47 35.56 -6.61 -21.72
N ILE A 48 36.39 -7.52 -22.24
CA ILE A 48 37.67 -7.17 -22.88
C ILE A 48 37.45 -6.37 -24.17
N ASN A 49 36.44 -6.70 -24.98
CA ASN A 49 36.16 -5.95 -26.22
C ASN A 49 35.83 -4.46 -25.93
N ILE A 50 35.15 -4.18 -24.82
CA ILE A 50 34.79 -2.80 -24.45
C ILE A 50 35.94 -2.10 -23.73
N CYS A 51 36.58 -2.77 -22.76
CA CYS A 51 37.68 -2.19 -21.99
C CYS A 51 39.00 -2.10 -22.78
N LYS A 52 39.14 -2.90 -23.85
CA LYS A 52 40.35 -3.18 -24.65
C LYS A 52 41.47 -3.89 -23.88
N THR A 53 41.63 -3.59 -22.61
CA THR A 53 42.60 -4.18 -21.68
C THR A 53 41.90 -4.63 -20.40
N TYR A 54 42.58 -5.47 -19.61
CA TYR A 54 42.10 -5.82 -18.28
C TYR A 54 42.29 -4.63 -17.34
N ASP A 55 41.18 -4.09 -16.83
CA ASP A 55 41.16 -2.99 -15.88
C ASP A 55 40.60 -3.48 -14.55
N LYS A 56 41.46 -3.57 -13.53
CA LYS A 56 41.11 -4.11 -12.23
C LYS A 56 39.98 -3.33 -11.55
N ASP A 57 39.99 -2.00 -11.67
CA ASP A 57 39.03 -1.14 -10.99
C ASP A 57 37.63 -1.32 -11.58
N ILE A 58 37.54 -1.39 -12.91
CA ILE A 58 36.28 -1.65 -13.60
C ILE A 58 35.78 -3.06 -13.30
N PHE A 59 36.64 -4.08 -13.44
CA PHE A 59 36.23 -5.47 -13.24
C PHE A 59 35.76 -5.73 -11.81
N SER A 60 36.32 -5.02 -10.81
CA SER A 60 35.86 -5.11 -9.40
C SER A 60 34.39 -4.70 -9.19
N LYS A 61 33.81 -3.92 -10.12
CA LYS A 61 32.40 -3.50 -10.08
C LYS A 61 31.44 -4.53 -10.67
N PHE A 62 31.94 -5.63 -11.24
CA PHE A 62 31.16 -6.71 -11.82
C PHE A 62 31.41 -8.01 -11.08
N ILE A 63 30.33 -8.72 -10.76
CA ILE A 63 30.36 -10.03 -10.13
C ILE A 63 30.32 -11.09 -11.24
N LYS A 64 31.06 -12.19 -11.05
CA LYS A 64 30.97 -13.39 -11.89
C LYS A 64 29.85 -14.29 -11.39
N ASP A 65 29.01 -14.77 -12.29
CA ASP A 65 28.08 -15.86 -12.01
C ASP A 65 28.76 -17.24 -12.08
N ASP A 66 28.00 -18.28 -11.77
CA ASP A 66 28.46 -19.67 -11.79
C ASP A 66 28.85 -20.15 -13.21
N GLU A 67 28.40 -19.44 -14.24
CA GLU A 67 28.70 -19.69 -15.66
C GLU A 67 29.95 -18.92 -16.14
N GLY A 68 30.54 -18.09 -15.28
CA GLY A 68 31.72 -17.28 -15.59
C GLY A 68 31.43 -15.97 -16.33
N ASN A 69 30.16 -15.57 -16.45
CA ASN A 69 29.76 -14.30 -17.02
C ASN A 69 29.67 -13.20 -15.96
N TYR A 70 29.92 -11.97 -16.38
CA TYR A 70 29.98 -10.78 -15.57
C TYR A 70 28.66 -10.01 -15.58
N PHE A 71 28.32 -9.44 -14.43
CA PHE A 71 27.22 -8.50 -14.31
C PHE A 71 27.40 -7.55 -13.12
N ASN A 72 26.86 -6.35 -13.25
CA ASN A 72 26.69 -5.41 -12.16
C ASN A 72 25.39 -5.73 -11.41
N GLU A 73 25.51 -6.10 -10.15
CA GLU A 73 24.40 -6.51 -9.29
C GLU A 73 23.35 -5.41 -9.10
N ARG A 74 23.80 -4.15 -8.93
CA ARG A 74 22.90 -3.01 -8.72
C ARG A 74 22.04 -2.74 -9.96
N LEU A 75 22.65 -2.75 -11.13
CA LEU A 75 21.93 -2.56 -12.39
C LEU A 75 20.86 -3.65 -12.60
N GLU A 76 21.17 -4.89 -12.23
CA GLU A 76 20.21 -6.00 -12.31
C GLU A 76 19.03 -5.82 -11.35
N LYS A 77 19.29 -5.45 -10.09
CA LYS A 77 18.23 -5.16 -9.10
C LYS A 77 17.28 -4.09 -9.63
N GLU A 78 17.79 -3.02 -10.21
CA GLU A 78 16.98 -1.95 -10.80
C GLU A 78 16.20 -2.43 -12.03
N ALA A 79 16.82 -3.20 -12.93
CA ALA A 79 16.13 -3.78 -14.09
C ALA A 79 14.96 -4.68 -13.68
N ILE A 80 15.15 -5.52 -12.66
CA ILE A 80 14.08 -6.39 -12.11
C ILE A 80 12.95 -5.54 -11.50
N LYS A 81 13.29 -4.49 -10.74
CA LYS A 81 12.31 -3.58 -10.13
C LYS A 81 11.45 -2.90 -11.20
N ARG A 82 12.07 -2.41 -12.29
CA ARG A 82 11.34 -1.83 -13.42
C ARG A 82 10.48 -2.85 -14.15
N LYS A 83 10.99 -4.06 -14.38
CA LYS A 83 10.23 -5.13 -15.02
C LYS A 83 8.96 -5.47 -14.22
N LYS A 84 9.08 -5.64 -12.91
CA LYS A 84 7.95 -5.88 -11.99
C LYS A 84 6.93 -4.73 -12.03
N TYR A 85 7.40 -3.49 -12.04
CA TYR A 85 6.54 -2.32 -12.15
C TYR A 85 5.75 -2.31 -13.48
N SER A 86 6.44 -2.52 -14.60
CA SER A 86 5.81 -2.57 -15.93
C SER A 86 4.78 -3.70 -16.04
N GLU A 87 5.11 -4.89 -15.53
CA GLU A 87 4.19 -6.04 -15.47
C GLU A 87 2.95 -5.74 -14.63
N SER A 88 3.10 -5.12 -13.45
CA SER A 88 1.97 -4.71 -12.61
C SER A 88 1.08 -3.70 -13.33
N ARG A 89 1.67 -2.67 -13.98
CA ARG A 89 0.90 -1.69 -14.76
C ARG A 89 0.19 -2.32 -15.95
N SER A 90 0.77 -3.35 -16.57
CA SER A 90 0.14 -4.11 -17.64
C SER A 90 -1.04 -4.93 -17.14
N LYS A 91 -0.89 -5.66 -16.03
CA LYS A 91 -1.96 -6.44 -15.39
C LYS A 91 -3.14 -5.55 -15.00
N ASN A 92 -2.88 -4.37 -14.44
CA ASN A 92 -3.94 -3.43 -14.06
C ASN A 92 -4.69 -2.84 -15.26
N ARG A 93 -4.12 -2.85 -16.48
CA ARG A 93 -4.84 -2.48 -17.70
C ARG A 93 -5.75 -3.61 -18.19
N LEU A 94 -5.44 -4.86 -17.85
CA LEU A 94 -6.17 -6.06 -18.26
C LEU A 94 -7.26 -6.45 -17.27
N SER A 95 -7.18 -6.00 -16.01
CA SER A 95 -8.24 -6.21 -15.02
C SER A 95 -9.50 -5.44 -15.42
N VAL A 96 -10.61 -6.17 -15.59
CA VAL A 96 -11.95 -5.62 -15.81
C VAL A 96 -12.33 -4.72 -14.62
N LYS A 97 -12.99 -3.58 -14.91
CA LYS A 97 -13.50 -2.61 -13.92
C LYS A 97 -14.16 -3.33 -12.73
N GLY A 98 -13.52 -3.34 -11.57
CA GLY A 98 -14.12 -3.86 -10.33
C GLY A 98 -13.16 -4.15 -9.19
N GLU A 99 -11.94 -4.61 -9.48
CA GLU A 99 -10.93 -4.90 -8.45
C GLU A 99 -9.76 -3.92 -8.55
N GLU A 100 -9.90 -2.77 -7.89
CA GLU A 100 -8.78 -1.83 -7.71
C GLU A 100 -7.73 -2.43 -6.77
N THR A 101 -6.79 -3.20 -7.31
CA THR A 101 -5.53 -3.50 -6.60
C THR A 101 -4.71 -2.21 -6.55
N THR A 102 -4.92 -1.50 -5.45
CA THR A 102 -4.52 -0.11 -5.23
C THR A 102 -3.01 0.04 -5.11
N TYR A 103 -2.47 1.06 -5.77
CA TYR A 103 -1.18 1.71 -5.48
C TYR A 103 0.06 0.80 -5.39
N VAL A 104 0.74 0.60 -6.52
CA VAL A 104 2.17 0.27 -6.47
C VAL A 104 2.86 1.54 -5.97
N LYS A 105 3.59 1.44 -4.84
CA LYS A 105 4.48 2.51 -4.34
C LYS A 105 5.25 3.02 -5.56
N HIS A 106 4.94 4.24 -6.01
CA HIS A 106 5.63 4.85 -7.13
C HIS A 106 7.13 4.83 -6.81
N MET A 107 7.99 4.72 -7.83
CA MET A 107 9.45 4.63 -7.72
C MET A 107 10.05 5.77 -6.87
N GLU A 108 9.88 5.69 -5.56
CA GLU A 108 10.43 6.60 -4.58
C GLU A 108 11.84 6.14 -4.29
N ASN A 109 12.75 7.10 -4.34
CA ASN A 109 14.16 6.95 -4.01
C ASN A 109 14.31 6.71 -2.51
N GLU A 110 14.07 5.49 -2.05
CA GLU A 110 14.61 5.04 -0.79
C GLU A 110 16.04 4.58 -1.05
N ASN A 111 16.96 5.56 -1.13
CA ASN A 111 18.39 5.30 -0.97
C ASN A 111 18.63 5.01 0.52
N GLU A 112 18.11 3.87 1.00
CA GLU A 112 18.48 3.35 2.31
C GLU A 112 19.82 2.63 2.13
N ASN A 113 20.84 3.18 2.78
CA ASN A 113 22.16 2.61 2.94
C ASN A 113 22.07 1.20 3.54
N ILE A 114 22.16 0.15 2.71
CA ILE A 114 22.28 -1.23 3.17
C ILE A 114 23.76 -1.54 3.36
N ASN A 115 24.32 -1.06 4.45
CA ASN A 115 25.47 -1.70 5.07
C ASN A 115 24.94 -2.72 6.08
N ASN A 116 24.54 -3.90 5.58
CA ASN A 116 24.31 -5.09 6.40
C ASN A 116 24.28 -6.34 5.51
N SER A 117 25.38 -6.55 4.80
CA SER A 117 25.74 -7.87 4.28
C SER A 117 25.92 -8.84 5.47
N SER A 118 25.60 -10.12 5.26
CA SER A 118 26.06 -11.30 6.03
C SER A 118 25.14 -11.94 7.08
N ILE A 119 24.09 -11.30 7.63
CA ILE A 119 23.30 -11.90 8.74
C ILE A 119 21.98 -12.57 8.29
N GLN A 120 21.45 -12.28 7.10
CA GLN A 120 20.14 -12.80 6.67
C GLN A 120 20.14 -14.18 6.01
N LEU A 121 21.29 -14.72 5.58
CA LEU A 121 21.33 -16.00 4.87
C LEU A 121 21.21 -17.21 5.81
N THR A 122 21.57 -17.08 7.09
CA THR A 122 21.51 -18.18 8.08
C THR A 122 20.15 -18.32 8.76
N ILE A 123 19.33 -17.27 8.82
CA ILE A 123 18.01 -17.28 9.49
C ILE A 123 16.95 -18.02 8.64
N ASN A 124 17.17 -18.18 7.33
CA ASN A 124 16.17 -18.70 6.41
C ASN A 124 16.01 -20.23 6.48
N HIS A 125 17.00 -20.98 6.99
CA HIS A 125 16.95 -22.45 6.98
C HIS A 125 16.10 -23.04 8.13
N GLU A 126 15.76 -22.26 9.17
CA GLU A 126 14.92 -22.73 10.29
C GLU A 126 13.43 -22.39 10.13
N LYS A 127 13.07 -21.47 9.22
CA LYS A 127 11.68 -21.00 9.05
C LYS A 127 10.83 -21.83 8.08
N GLU A 128 11.40 -22.79 7.36
CA GLU A 128 10.67 -23.59 6.36
C GLU A 128 9.72 -24.64 6.97
N MET A 129 9.74 -24.87 8.28
CA MET A 129 8.88 -25.87 8.95
C MET A 129 7.52 -25.34 9.45
N LEU A 130 7.22 -24.03 9.35
CA LEU A 130 6.00 -23.45 9.97
C LEU A 130 5.10 -22.64 9.02
N VAL A 131 5.22 -22.80 7.68
CA VAL A 131 4.43 -22.01 6.72
C VAL A 131 3.48 -22.88 5.90
N LYS A 132 2.33 -23.22 6.48
CA LYS A 132 1.06 -23.29 5.73
C LYS A 132 0.06 -22.46 6.53
N THR A 133 -0.54 -21.48 5.85
CA THR A 133 -1.52 -20.49 6.35
C THR A 133 -0.96 -19.30 7.13
N ALA A 134 -0.30 -18.35 6.46
CA ALA A 134 -0.48 -16.90 6.70
C ALA A 134 0.32 -16.10 5.67
N SER A 135 -0.37 -15.21 4.96
CA SER A 135 0.20 -14.27 3.99
C SER A 135 1.11 -13.25 4.69
N PRO A 136 2.34 -13.00 4.19
CA PRO A 136 3.28 -12.06 4.78
C PRO A 136 3.04 -10.65 4.24
N TYR A 137 2.13 -9.89 4.86
CA TYR A 137 2.07 -8.44 4.67
C TYR A 137 2.21 -7.76 6.02
N ALA A 138 3.04 -6.72 6.06
CA ALA A 138 3.37 -5.89 7.20
C ALA A 138 2.14 -5.60 8.08
N LYS A 139 2.35 -5.57 9.41
CA LYS A 139 1.36 -5.25 10.47
C LYS A 139 0.53 -4.02 10.11
N LYS A 140 -0.52 -4.22 9.31
CA LYS A 140 -1.60 -3.28 9.07
C LYS A 140 -2.36 -3.28 10.38
N ILE A 141 -2.46 -2.13 11.04
CA ILE A 141 -3.13 -1.97 12.34
C ILE A 141 -4.65 -2.08 12.11
N ILE A 142 -5.08 -3.25 11.64
CA ILE A 142 -6.46 -3.67 11.53
C ILE A 142 -6.72 -4.39 12.84
N PRO A 143 -7.50 -3.79 13.77
CA PRO A 143 -7.81 -4.47 15.00
C PRO A 143 -8.72 -5.66 14.75
N THR A 144 -8.67 -6.65 15.63
CA THR A 144 -9.68 -7.69 15.66
C THR A 144 -10.97 -7.16 16.30
N LEU A 145 -12.09 -7.85 16.08
CA LEU A 145 -13.35 -7.49 16.74
C LEU A 145 -13.20 -7.50 18.27
N ASP A 146 -12.46 -8.49 18.80
CA ASP A 146 -12.21 -8.62 20.24
C ASP A 146 -11.43 -7.42 20.80
N GLU A 147 -10.41 -6.94 20.09
CA GLU A 147 -9.64 -5.74 20.49
C GLU A 147 -10.52 -4.48 20.49
N VAL A 148 -11.43 -4.36 19.52
CA VAL A 148 -12.40 -3.25 19.45
C VAL A 148 -13.39 -3.34 20.60
N ILE A 149 -13.94 -4.52 20.88
CA ILE A 149 -14.87 -4.76 22.00
C ILE A 149 -14.19 -4.45 23.33
N GLU A 150 -12.97 -4.95 23.57
CA GLU A 150 -12.20 -4.66 24.78
C GLU A 150 -12.02 -3.15 24.96
N TYR A 151 -11.59 -2.43 23.93
CA TYR A 151 -11.38 -0.99 24.04
C TYR A 151 -12.70 -0.20 24.25
N LEU A 152 -13.76 -0.51 23.52
CA LEU A 152 -15.02 0.25 23.61
C LEU A 152 -15.83 -0.11 24.87
N VAL A 153 -15.90 -1.40 25.22
CA VAL A 153 -16.70 -1.86 26.36
C VAL A 153 -15.93 -1.68 27.67
N LEU A 154 -14.66 -2.11 27.75
CA LEU A 154 -13.90 -2.08 29.01
C LEU A 154 -13.25 -0.72 29.27
N GLU A 155 -12.64 -0.07 28.27
CA GLU A 155 -11.97 1.23 28.49
C GLU A 155 -12.89 2.45 28.30
N LYS A 156 -13.99 2.33 27.53
CA LYS A 156 -14.91 3.45 27.26
C LYS A 156 -16.32 3.28 27.81
N ASN A 157 -16.62 2.15 28.46
CA ASN A 157 -17.91 1.85 29.09
C ASN A 157 -19.10 1.98 28.11
N GLU A 158 -18.89 1.59 26.86
CA GLU A 158 -19.91 1.59 25.81
C GLU A 158 -20.50 0.20 25.60
N SER A 159 -21.65 0.13 24.91
CA SER A 159 -22.30 -1.16 24.62
C SER A 159 -21.54 -1.96 23.57
N GLN A 160 -21.56 -3.30 23.70
CA GLN A 160 -21.00 -4.22 22.70
C GLN A 160 -21.57 -3.99 21.30
N ASN A 161 -22.87 -3.69 21.20
CA ASN A 161 -23.53 -3.34 19.94
C ASN A 161 -22.91 -2.11 19.26
N GLU A 162 -22.40 -1.15 20.04
CA GLU A 162 -21.73 0.04 19.47
C GLU A 162 -20.32 -0.30 18.97
N ALA A 163 -19.64 -1.23 19.63
CA ALA A 163 -18.36 -1.76 19.16
C ALA A 163 -18.51 -2.55 17.85
N GLU A 164 -19.54 -3.39 17.74
CA GLU A 164 -19.86 -4.15 16.53
C GLU A 164 -20.17 -3.22 15.35
N LYS A 165 -21.01 -2.19 15.54
CA LYS A 165 -21.29 -1.18 14.49
C LYS A 165 -20.04 -0.45 14.03
N PHE A 166 -19.17 -0.07 14.96
CA PHE A 166 -17.90 0.58 14.62
C PHE A 166 -17.02 -0.36 13.79
N PHE A 167 -16.89 -1.62 14.20
CA PHE A 167 -16.10 -2.62 13.50
C PHE A 167 -16.64 -2.86 12.09
N ASP A 168 -17.94 -3.13 11.93
CA ASP A 168 -18.55 -3.42 10.63
C ASP A 168 -18.41 -2.26 9.64
N TYR A 169 -18.57 -1.02 10.12
CA TYR A 169 -18.41 0.17 9.29
C TYR A 169 -17.00 0.29 8.71
N TYR A 170 -15.97 0.13 9.55
CA TYR A 170 -14.59 0.24 9.11
C TYR A 170 -14.09 -1.01 8.40
N GLN A 171 -14.64 -2.18 8.71
CA GLN A 171 -14.37 -3.41 7.96
C GLN A 171 -14.88 -3.29 6.52
N ALA A 172 -16.10 -2.78 6.32
CA ALA A 172 -16.69 -2.58 5.00
C ALA A 172 -15.95 -1.51 4.17
N ASN A 173 -15.37 -0.48 4.80
CA ASN A 173 -14.64 0.59 4.10
C ASN A 173 -13.14 0.33 3.94
N GLY A 174 -12.65 -0.84 4.39
CA GLY A 174 -11.24 -1.22 4.32
C GLY A 174 -10.34 -0.44 5.27
N TRP A 175 -10.86 -0.06 6.44
CA TRP A 175 -10.19 0.70 7.50
C TRP A 175 -9.64 2.04 7.00
N ARG A 176 -10.52 2.86 6.42
CA ARG A 176 -10.18 4.18 5.85
C ARG A 176 -10.88 5.33 6.59
N VAL A 177 -10.22 6.48 6.63
CA VAL A 177 -10.79 7.76 7.08
C VAL A 177 -10.65 8.75 5.92
N GLY A 178 -11.76 9.03 5.24
CA GLY A 178 -11.74 9.78 3.99
C GLY A 178 -10.98 9.03 2.89
N LYS A 179 -10.04 9.70 2.21
CA LYS A 179 -9.24 9.09 1.12
C LYS A 179 -8.05 8.25 1.62
N ASN A 180 -7.67 8.41 2.89
CA ASN A 180 -6.46 7.83 3.45
C ASN A 180 -6.76 6.59 4.31
N PRO A 181 -5.84 5.60 4.38
CA PRO A 181 -5.95 4.50 5.33
C PRO A 181 -5.86 5.01 6.77
N MET A 182 -6.61 4.38 7.65
CA MET A 182 -6.64 4.70 9.07
C MET A 182 -5.31 4.36 9.72
N LYS A 183 -4.74 5.32 10.45
CA LYS A 183 -3.46 5.14 11.18
C LYS A 183 -3.66 4.72 12.63
N ASP A 184 -4.74 5.18 13.25
CA ASP A 184 -5.09 4.91 14.65
C ASP A 184 -6.60 4.71 14.78
N TRP A 185 -6.99 3.44 14.98
CA TRP A 185 -8.40 3.07 15.12
C TRP A 185 -8.98 3.45 16.47
N LYS A 186 -8.17 3.50 17.54
CA LYS A 186 -8.63 3.97 18.86
C LYS A 186 -9.00 5.45 18.79
N ALA A 187 -8.27 6.25 18.00
CA ALA A 187 -8.63 7.65 17.72
C ALA A 187 -9.92 7.78 16.93
N ALA A 188 -10.12 6.95 15.91
CA ALA A 188 -11.36 6.91 15.15
C ALA A 188 -12.55 6.51 16.04
N ALA A 189 -12.38 5.50 16.90
CA ALA A 189 -13.40 5.07 17.87
C ALA A 189 -13.81 6.20 18.83
N ARG A 190 -12.86 7.00 19.33
CA ARG A 190 -13.21 8.18 20.16
C ARG A 190 -14.08 9.19 19.40
N ASN A 191 -13.83 9.41 18.11
CA ASN A 191 -14.63 10.31 17.29
C ASN A 191 -15.99 9.71 16.93
N TRP A 192 -16.04 8.39 16.71
CA TRP A 192 -17.28 7.64 16.52
C TRP A 192 -18.24 7.84 17.69
N LEU A 193 -17.77 7.64 18.92
CA LEU A 193 -18.58 7.81 20.13
C LEU A 193 -19.08 9.24 20.33
N LYS A 194 -18.24 10.24 20.06
CA LYS A 194 -18.65 11.66 20.07
C LYS A 194 -19.81 11.91 19.09
N ASN A 195 -19.79 11.28 17.93
CA ASN A 195 -20.83 11.46 16.91
C ASN A 195 -22.08 10.61 17.17
N ALA A 196 -21.94 9.41 17.75
CA ALA A 196 -23.06 8.56 18.15
C ALA A 196 -24.04 9.28 19.10
N SER A 197 -23.50 10.04 20.07
CA SER A 197 -24.32 10.89 20.97
C SER A 197 -25.05 12.05 20.28
N ASN A 198 -24.55 12.53 19.13
CA ASN A 198 -25.16 13.64 18.39
C ASN A 198 -26.29 13.17 17.44
N TYR A 199 -26.19 11.96 16.89
CA TYR A 199 -27.26 11.37 16.08
C TYR A 199 -28.56 11.17 16.89
N ASN A 200 -28.47 10.84 18.18
CA ASN A 200 -29.64 10.74 19.06
C ASN A 200 -30.31 12.09 19.39
N LYS A 201 -29.63 13.23 19.21
CA LYS A 201 -30.24 14.56 19.40
C LYS A 201 -30.96 15.08 18.15
N GLN A 202 -30.63 14.57 16.95
CA GLN A 202 -31.26 14.99 15.69
C GLN A 202 -32.57 14.26 15.38
N THR A 203 -32.93 13.20 16.12
CA THR A 203 -34.21 12.49 15.98
C THR A 203 -35.37 13.15 16.74
N LEU A 204 -35.11 14.15 17.59
CA LEU A 204 -36.13 14.99 18.22
C LEU A 204 -36.43 16.20 17.33
N LYS A 205 -37.39 16.07 16.41
CA LYS A 205 -37.95 17.23 15.69
C LYS A 205 -39.16 17.77 16.45
N THR A 206 -39.06 19.00 16.94
CA THR A 206 -40.16 19.73 17.57
C THR A 206 -41.21 20.14 16.53
N ASN A 207 -42.50 19.90 16.82
CA ASN A 207 -43.58 20.45 15.98
C ASN A 207 -43.77 21.96 16.24
N LYS A 208 -44.54 22.65 15.37
CA LYS A 208 -44.77 24.11 15.40
C LYS A 208 -45.38 24.67 16.69
N ASN A 209 -45.84 23.82 17.61
CA ASN A 209 -46.45 24.18 18.89
C ASN A 209 -45.59 23.78 20.10
N GLY A 210 -44.32 23.40 19.91
CA GLY A 210 -43.35 23.23 21.00
C GLY A 210 -43.48 21.95 21.84
N LYS A 211 -44.37 21.02 21.51
CA LYS A 211 -44.39 19.69 22.12
C LYS A 211 -43.42 18.75 21.42
N GLN A 212 -42.60 18.05 22.21
CA GLN A 212 -41.71 16.99 21.74
C GLN A 212 -42.54 15.73 21.47
N LEU A 213 -42.52 15.24 20.23
CA LEU A 213 -43.12 13.95 19.86
C LEU A 213 -42.08 13.11 19.10
N SER A 214 -42.15 11.80 19.29
CA SER A 214 -41.28 10.84 18.63
C SER A 214 -41.56 10.78 17.11
N LYS A 215 -40.59 10.28 16.34
CA LYS A 215 -40.69 10.17 14.87
C LYS A 215 -41.92 9.36 14.42
N GLN A 216 -42.28 8.31 15.16
CA GLN A 216 -43.44 7.47 14.87
C GLN A 216 -44.76 8.24 15.09
N GLU A 217 -44.86 9.06 16.12
CA GLU A 217 -46.05 9.88 16.39
C GLU A 217 -46.24 11.00 15.35
N LEU A 218 -45.16 11.59 14.85
CA LEU A 218 -45.21 12.58 13.77
C LEU A 218 -45.65 11.96 12.44
N GLU A 219 -45.13 10.78 12.10
CA GLU A 219 -45.55 10.05 10.90
C GLU A 219 -47.03 9.63 11.00
N GLN A 220 -47.49 9.20 12.18
CA GLN A 220 -48.91 8.89 12.42
C GLN A 220 -49.79 10.16 12.32
N GLN A 221 -49.31 11.30 12.81
CA GLN A 221 -50.03 12.58 12.76
C GLN A 221 -50.10 13.14 11.34
N GLU A 222 -49.03 13.03 10.55
CA GLU A 222 -49.02 13.40 9.13
C GLU A 222 -49.88 12.45 8.29
N PHE A 223 -49.88 11.15 8.60
CA PHE A 223 -50.77 10.17 7.98
C PHE A 223 -52.24 10.51 8.24
N ASN A 224 -52.62 10.79 9.49
CA ASN A 224 -53.97 11.21 9.84
C ASN A 224 -54.35 12.56 9.20
N ARG A 225 -53.40 13.49 9.04
CA ARG A 225 -53.66 14.76 8.34
C ARG A 225 -53.84 14.57 6.83
N ARG A 226 -53.15 13.61 6.22
CA ARG A 226 -53.17 13.34 4.78
C ARG A 226 -54.35 12.46 4.36
N TYR A 227 -54.84 11.60 5.25
CA TYR A 227 -55.87 10.60 4.94
C TYR A 227 -57.10 10.62 5.87
N GLY A 228 -57.16 11.49 6.88
CA GLY A 228 -58.19 11.48 7.92
C GLY A 228 -59.45 12.31 7.64
N THR A 229 -59.70 12.75 6.41
CA THR A 229 -60.91 13.54 6.08
C THR A 229 -61.94 12.70 5.33
N THR A 230 -62.56 11.74 6.02
CA THR A 230 -63.85 11.18 5.62
C THR A 230 -64.60 10.69 6.85
N PHE A 231 -65.46 11.54 7.41
CA PHE A 231 -66.87 11.24 7.67
C PHE A 231 -67.53 12.40 8.46
N GLY A 232 -68.68 12.84 7.96
CA GLY A 232 -69.71 13.46 8.78
C GLY A 232 -69.90 14.94 8.59
N GLN A 233 -70.72 15.33 7.60
CA GLN A 233 -71.94 16.11 7.85
C GLN A 233 -72.99 15.72 6.78
N GLN A 234 -73.84 14.76 7.13
CA GLN A 234 -75.18 14.63 6.54
C GLN A 234 -76.13 14.87 7.71
N THR A 235 -76.51 16.12 7.90
CA THR A 235 -77.59 16.51 8.82
C THR A 235 -78.89 16.47 8.03
N PHE A 236 -79.84 15.70 8.53
CA PHE A 236 -81.24 15.66 8.09
C PHE A 236 -81.90 17.04 8.17
#